data_AF-A0A9P6IRK4-F1
#
_entry.id   AF-A0A9P6IRK4-F1
#
_cell.length_a   1.000
_cell.length_b   1.000
_cell.length_c   1.000
_cell.angle_alpha   90.00
_cell.angle_beta   90.00
_cell.angle_gamma   90.00
#
_symmetry.space_group_name_H-M   'P 1'
#
loop_
_entity.id
_entity.type
_entity.pdbx_description
1 polymer ?
#
loop_
_entity_poly.entity_id
_entity_poly.type
_entity_poly.pdbx_seq_one_letter_code
_entity_poly.pdbx_strand_id
1 'polypeptide(L)'
;MCPRPRTTRTRARCMSSFKKIADFFRLEFQRDSIDGHGMDYIASVHFDDDDSRTPGYNNAFWNGRQWAFGDGDYEVFNGFSNLLEVTANEVTHALTQYTAELEYEYQSGALNESISDAFASMIKQYYAPGGKQKAKDADWLIGEGIFLVPGVVGKDRQVGSMNDYQFFPNTGYGDYGGVHINSGIPNRAFYLAATTLGDYSWEGAGKVWHASLTDPELQDVIRKRAFQEFAHITCKHAQTMGGQPWLDGVKKAWTIVGVL
;
A
#
# COMPACT_ATOMS: atom_id res chain seq x y z
N MET A 1 -3.62 15.89 -37.07
CA MET A 1 -3.48 14.72 -36.17
C MET A 1 -4.75 14.62 -35.34
N CYS A 2 -5.53 13.55 -35.47
CA CYS A 2 -6.77 13.37 -34.70
C CYS A 2 -6.40 13.07 -33.23
N PRO A 3 -6.98 13.75 -32.21
CA PRO A 3 -6.68 13.43 -30.83
C PRO A 3 -7.16 12.01 -30.54
N ARG A 4 -6.27 11.12 -30.07
CA ARG A 4 -6.70 9.80 -29.58
C ARG A 4 -7.70 10.02 -28.42
N PRO A 5 -8.86 9.32 -28.42
CA PRO A 5 -9.87 9.49 -27.38
C PRO A 5 -9.26 9.22 -26.00
N ARG A 6 -9.68 9.99 -24.98
CA ARG A 6 -9.14 9.92 -23.61
C ARG A 6 -9.09 8.48 -23.07
N THR A 7 -10.06 7.65 -23.47
CA THR A 7 -10.18 6.23 -23.13
C THR A 7 -8.96 5.36 -23.48
N THR A 8 -8.29 5.62 -24.62
CA THR A 8 -7.12 4.82 -25.01
C THR A 8 -5.90 5.10 -24.13
N ARG A 9 -5.78 6.32 -23.61
CA ARG A 9 -4.64 6.74 -22.77
C ARG A 9 -4.78 6.21 -21.34
N THR A 10 -5.97 6.33 -20.73
CA THR A 10 -6.24 5.79 -19.39
C THR A 10 -6.02 4.29 -19.34
N ARG A 11 -6.57 3.55 -20.31
CA ARG A 11 -6.34 2.10 -20.45
C ARG A 11 -4.86 1.76 -20.59
N ALA A 12 -4.13 2.41 -21.51
CA ALA A 12 -2.73 2.10 -21.75
C ALA A 12 -1.86 2.34 -20.51
N ARG A 13 -2.16 3.40 -19.75
CA ARG A 13 -1.49 3.69 -18.48
C ARG A 13 -1.80 2.65 -17.40
N CYS A 14 -3.08 2.30 -17.19
CA CYS A 14 -3.48 1.25 -16.25
C CYS A 14 -2.77 -0.08 -16.56
N MET A 15 -2.76 -0.50 -17.84
CA MET A 15 -2.04 -1.70 -18.27
C MET A 15 -0.53 -1.59 -18.04
N SER A 16 0.07 -0.42 -18.27
CA SER A 16 1.48 -0.18 -17.97
C SER A 16 1.76 -0.26 -16.47
N SER A 17 0.89 0.27 -15.61
CA SER A 17 1.02 0.15 -14.15
C SER A 17 0.97 -1.31 -13.72
N PHE A 18 -0.04 -2.07 -14.19
CA PHE A 18 -0.15 -3.50 -13.87
C PHE A 18 1.08 -4.30 -14.30
N LYS A 19 1.61 -4.05 -15.50
CA LYS A 19 2.85 -4.71 -15.94
C LYS A 19 4.00 -4.42 -14.98
N LYS A 20 4.19 -3.15 -14.59
CA LYS A 20 5.24 -2.75 -13.65
C LYS A 20 5.08 -3.42 -12.29
N ILE A 21 3.85 -3.48 -11.77
CA ILE A 21 3.57 -4.08 -10.47
C ILE A 21 3.84 -5.59 -10.52
N ALA A 22 3.35 -6.30 -11.53
CA ALA A 22 3.61 -7.72 -11.73
C ALA A 22 5.11 -8.02 -11.90
N ASP A 23 5.82 -7.21 -12.69
CA ASP A 23 7.27 -7.35 -12.87
C ASP A 23 8.02 -7.12 -11.55
N PHE A 24 7.63 -6.13 -10.75
CA PHE A 24 8.24 -5.88 -9.43
C PHE A 24 8.07 -7.07 -8.48
N PHE A 25 6.85 -7.60 -8.34
CA PHE A 25 6.60 -8.77 -7.49
C PHE A 25 7.37 -10.01 -7.96
N ARG A 26 7.40 -10.26 -9.28
CA ARG A 26 8.14 -11.36 -9.86
C ARG A 26 9.66 -11.23 -9.67
N LEU A 27 10.21 -10.04 -9.88
CA LEU A 27 11.66 -9.80 -9.86
C LEU A 27 12.22 -9.72 -8.45
N GLU A 28 11.54 -9.01 -7.55
CA GLU A 28 12.06 -8.71 -6.21
C GLU A 28 11.58 -9.70 -5.14
N PHE A 29 10.41 -10.32 -5.33
CA PHE A 29 9.81 -11.27 -4.38
C PHE A 29 9.61 -12.68 -4.94
N GLN A 30 9.98 -12.94 -6.19
CA GLN A 30 9.80 -14.24 -6.85
C GLN A 30 8.34 -14.74 -6.80
N ARG A 31 7.38 -13.81 -6.74
CA ARG A 31 5.95 -14.12 -6.66
C ARG A 31 5.33 -14.08 -8.06
N ASP A 32 4.64 -15.14 -8.44
CA ASP A 32 3.95 -15.23 -9.72
C ASP A 32 2.56 -14.56 -9.65
N SER A 33 2.50 -13.29 -10.05
CA SER A 33 1.31 -12.43 -9.89
C SER A 33 0.91 -12.21 -8.42
N ILE A 34 -0.30 -11.67 -8.19
CA ILE A 34 -0.78 -11.29 -6.87
C ILE A 34 -1.24 -12.48 -6.05
N ASP A 35 -1.83 -13.50 -6.67
CA ASP A 35 -2.27 -14.73 -6.01
C ASP A 35 -1.13 -15.75 -5.82
N GLY A 36 0.02 -15.54 -6.47
CA GLY A 36 1.12 -16.51 -6.49
C GLY A 36 0.94 -17.64 -7.50
N HIS A 37 -0.09 -17.57 -8.36
CA HIS A 37 -0.48 -18.59 -9.32
C HIS A 37 -0.79 -18.01 -10.72
N GLY A 38 -0.27 -16.82 -11.03
CA GLY A 38 -0.37 -16.24 -12.37
C GLY A 38 -1.71 -15.56 -12.65
N MET A 39 -2.41 -15.04 -11.63
CA MET A 39 -3.68 -14.30 -11.80
C MET A 39 -3.59 -13.19 -12.85
N ASP A 40 -4.64 -13.08 -13.66
CA ASP A 40 -4.84 -11.99 -14.62
C ASP A 40 -5.15 -10.66 -13.94
N TYR A 41 -4.61 -9.57 -14.49
CA TYR A 41 -4.93 -8.23 -14.04
C TYR A 41 -6.10 -7.64 -14.82
N ILE A 42 -7.30 -7.70 -14.23
CA ILE A 42 -8.55 -7.22 -14.85
C ILE A 42 -8.99 -5.93 -14.17
N ALA A 43 -9.24 -4.88 -14.97
CA ALA A 43 -9.75 -3.63 -14.43
C ALA A 43 -10.78 -2.91 -15.31
N SER A 44 -11.71 -2.24 -14.64
CA SER A 44 -12.61 -1.24 -15.22
C SER A 44 -12.04 0.16 -14.98
N VAL A 45 -11.87 0.95 -16.04
CA VAL A 45 -11.45 2.36 -15.97
C VAL A 45 -12.60 3.26 -16.40
N HIS A 46 -12.60 4.51 -15.96
CA HIS A 46 -13.77 5.39 -16.07
C HIS A 46 -14.97 4.81 -15.31
N PHE A 47 -14.69 4.17 -14.16
CA PHE A 47 -15.74 3.67 -13.30
C PHE A 47 -16.53 4.86 -12.74
N ASP A 48 -17.85 4.73 -12.72
CA ASP A 48 -18.78 5.66 -12.12
C ASP A 48 -19.87 4.87 -11.40
N ASP A 49 -20.32 5.37 -10.26
CA ASP A 49 -21.41 4.76 -9.48
C ASP A 49 -22.79 5.40 -9.76
N ASP A 50 -22.80 6.45 -10.59
CA ASP A 50 -23.99 7.15 -11.06
C ASP A 50 -24.04 7.24 -12.60
N ASP A 51 -25.25 7.19 -13.17
CA ASP A 51 -25.52 7.26 -14.62
C ASP A 51 -25.64 8.73 -15.12
N SER A 52 -25.40 9.71 -14.24
CA SER A 52 -25.56 11.14 -14.53
C SER A 52 -24.55 11.71 -15.55
N ARG A 53 -23.61 10.89 -16.06
CA ARG A 53 -22.53 11.26 -17.01
C ARG A 53 -21.64 12.41 -16.53
N THR A 54 -21.70 12.75 -15.24
CA THR A 54 -20.77 13.68 -14.61
C THR A 54 -19.56 12.85 -14.21
N PRO A 55 -18.41 12.95 -14.89
CA PRO A 55 -17.23 12.17 -14.54
C PRO A 55 -16.85 12.54 -13.11
N GLY A 56 -16.84 11.57 -12.17
CA GLY A 56 -16.64 12.00 -10.79
C GLY A 56 -16.44 10.96 -9.72
N TYR A 57 -16.29 9.66 -10.02
CA TYR A 57 -16.03 8.71 -8.95
C TYR A 57 -14.66 8.97 -8.30
N ASN A 58 -14.71 9.47 -7.06
CA ASN A 58 -13.56 9.89 -6.27
C ASN A 58 -12.96 8.71 -5.49
N ASN A 59 -12.82 7.56 -6.15
CA ASN A 59 -12.19 6.40 -5.51
C ASN A 59 -11.66 5.37 -6.53
N ALA A 60 -10.86 4.43 -6.02
CA ALA A 60 -10.54 3.18 -6.67
C ALA A 60 -10.74 2.03 -5.67
N PHE A 61 -10.95 0.81 -6.17
CA PHE A 61 -11.11 -0.33 -5.28
C PHE A 61 -10.81 -1.66 -5.98
N TRP A 62 -10.44 -2.65 -5.18
CA TRP A 62 -10.50 -4.07 -5.52
C TRP A 62 -11.79 -4.69 -4.96
N ASN A 63 -12.53 -5.45 -5.78
CA ASN A 63 -13.81 -6.05 -5.35
C ASN A 63 -13.76 -7.58 -5.14
N GLY A 64 -12.57 -8.16 -5.08
CA GLY A 64 -12.39 -9.63 -5.02
C GLY A 64 -12.31 -10.32 -6.39
N ARG A 65 -12.50 -9.60 -7.50
CA ARG A 65 -12.39 -10.16 -8.88
C ARG A 65 -11.70 -9.24 -9.88
N GLN A 66 -11.92 -7.94 -9.76
CA GLN A 66 -11.30 -6.93 -10.63
C GLN A 66 -11.05 -5.64 -9.85
N TRP A 67 -10.14 -4.82 -10.38
CA TRP A 67 -9.98 -3.44 -9.94
C TRP A 67 -10.94 -2.50 -10.67
N ALA A 68 -11.37 -1.44 -10.01
CA ALA A 68 -12.13 -0.36 -10.60
C ALA A 68 -11.46 0.99 -10.27
N PHE A 69 -11.28 1.84 -11.27
CA PHE A 69 -10.68 3.16 -11.12
C PHE A 69 -11.61 4.24 -11.62
N GLY A 70 -12.01 5.13 -10.70
CA GLY A 70 -12.71 6.35 -11.02
C GLY A 70 -11.80 7.39 -11.68
N ASP A 71 -12.44 8.29 -12.43
CA ASP A 71 -11.75 9.40 -13.10
C ASP A 71 -11.46 10.58 -12.16
N GLY A 72 -12.00 10.58 -10.95
CA GLY A 72 -12.01 11.74 -10.07
C GLY A 72 -12.93 12.86 -10.59
N ASP A 73 -13.27 13.79 -9.70
CA ASP A 73 -14.10 14.97 -10.00
C ASP A 73 -13.32 16.08 -10.73
N TYR A 74 -11.99 15.97 -10.81
CA TYR A 74 -11.07 17.01 -11.32
C TYR A 74 -11.17 18.36 -10.60
N GLU A 75 -11.83 18.40 -9.44
CA GLU A 75 -11.90 19.56 -8.56
C GLU A 75 -11.05 19.33 -7.31
N VAL A 76 -11.24 18.16 -6.69
CA VAL A 76 -10.49 17.69 -5.52
C VAL A 76 -9.52 16.59 -5.94
N PHE A 77 -9.98 15.64 -6.75
CA PHE A 77 -9.22 14.45 -7.14
C PHE A 77 -8.98 14.37 -8.64
N ASN A 78 -7.76 14.01 -8.99
CA ASN A 78 -7.38 13.57 -10.32
C ASN A 78 -7.76 12.08 -10.50
N GLY A 79 -7.64 11.55 -11.72
CA GLY A 79 -7.97 10.14 -11.98
C GLY A 79 -7.13 9.15 -11.19
N PHE A 80 -7.77 8.15 -10.58
CA PHE A 80 -7.12 7.21 -9.65
C PHE A 80 -6.20 6.19 -10.35
N SER A 81 -6.31 6.04 -11.67
CA SER A 81 -5.36 5.29 -12.49
C SER A 81 -4.19 6.15 -13.01
N ASN A 82 -4.09 7.42 -12.60
CA ASN A 82 -3.08 8.34 -13.12
C ASN A 82 -1.70 8.12 -12.52
N LEU A 83 -1.65 7.63 -11.29
CA LEU A 83 -0.44 7.47 -10.49
C LEU A 83 -0.13 5.99 -10.29
N LEU A 84 1.13 5.62 -10.45
CA LEU A 84 1.57 4.22 -10.34
C LEU A 84 1.37 3.71 -8.92
N GLU A 85 1.71 4.53 -7.93
CA GLU A 85 1.59 4.24 -6.51
C GLU A 85 0.14 4.06 -6.07
N VAL A 86 -0.81 4.82 -6.62
CA VAL A 86 -2.25 4.62 -6.33
C VAL A 86 -2.72 3.28 -6.91
N THR A 87 -2.32 2.96 -8.15
CA THR A 87 -2.63 1.63 -8.73
C THR A 87 -1.97 0.50 -7.93
N ALA A 88 -0.75 0.71 -7.45
CA ALA A 88 -0.01 -0.26 -6.64
C ALA A 88 -0.64 -0.47 -5.27
N ASN A 89 -1.18 0.58 -4.64
CA ASN A 89 -1.94 0.48 -3.39
C ASN A 89 -3.13 -0.47 -3.57
N GLU A 90 -3.99 -0.18 -4.56
CA GLU A 90 -5.17 -1.00 -4.85
C GLU A 90 -4.85 -2.45 -5.21
N VAL A 91 -3.76 -2.66 -5.95
CA VAL A 91 -3.29 -4.01 -6.28
C VAL A 91 -2.79 -4.75 -5.05
N THR A 92 -2.20 -4.05 -4.08
CA THR A 92 -1.67 -4.67 -2.86
C THR A 92 -2.78 -5.08 -1.89
N HIS A 93 -3.94 -4.43 -1.90
CA HIS A 93 -5.10 -4.96 -1.16
C HIS A 93 -5.49 -6.37 -1.60
N ALA A 94 -5.44 -6.65 -2.91
CA ALA A 94 -5.66 -8.00 -3.41
C ALA A 94 -4.55 -8.96 -2.93
N LEU A 95 -3.29 -8.52 -2.86
CA LEU A 95 -2.21 -9.34 -2.29
C LEU A 95 -2.54 -9.74 -0.85
N THR A 96 -2.95 -8.78 -0.03
CA THR A 96 -3.36 -9.03 1.36
C THR A 96 -4.52 -10.03 1.42
N GLN A 97 -5.51 -9.91 0.54
CA GLN A 97 -6.62 -10.86 0.47
C GLN A 97 -6.16 -12.28 0.10
N TYR A 98 -5.26 -12.45 -0.86
CA TYR A 98 -4.77 -13.78 -1.27
C TYR A 98 -3.70 -14.36 -0.32
N THR A 99 -3.39 -13.69 0.79
CA THR A 99 -2.33 -14.11 1.72
C THR A 99 -2.84 -14.12 3.16
N ALA A 100 -2.83 -12.99 3.84
CA ALA A 100 -3.13 -12.86 5.26
C ALA A 100 -4.62 -12.68 5.57
N GLU A 101 -5.46 -12.39 4.57
CA GLU A 101 -6.90 -12.20 4.73
C GLU A 101 -7.26 -11.20 5.85
N LEU A 102 -6.43 -10.16 6.03
CA LEU A 102 -6.62 -9.15 7.08
C LEU A 102 -7.98 -8.48 6.96
N GLU A 103 -8.82 -8.71 7.95
CA GLU A 103 -10.12 -8.07 8.04
C GLU A 103 -9.99 -6.54 8.09
N TYR A 104 -10.79 -5.85 7.29
CA TYR A 104 -10.66 -4.42 7.04
C TYR A 104 -11.33 -3.57 8.13
N GLU A 105 -10.91 -3.77 9.38
CA GLU A 105 -11.37 -3.02 10.55
C GLU A 105 -10.27 -2.92 11.63
N TYR A 106 -10.35 -1.89 12.48
CA TYR A 106 -9.42 -1.67 13.59
C TYR A 106 -7.92 -1.76 13.17
N GLN A 107 -7.09 -2.49 13.93
CA GLN A 107 -5.66 -2.62 13.61
C GLN A 107 -5.40 -3.53 12.41
N SER A 108 -6.21 -4.56 12.17
CA SER A 108 -6.04 -5.42 10.98
C SER A 108 -6.30 -4.64 9.69
N GLY A 109 -7.33 -3.78 9.67
CA GLY A 109 -7.59 -2.90 8.54
C GLY A 109 -6.52 -1.82 8.37
N ALA A 110 -6.08 -1.20 9.48
CA ALA A 110 -4.97 -0.24 9.44
C ALA A 110 -3.64 -0.87 8.97
N LEU A 111 -3.43 -2.15 9.30
CA LEU A 111 -2.28 -2.91 8.81
C LEU A 111 -2.42 -3.23 7.32
N ASN A 112 -3.64 -3.56 6.85
CA ASN A 112 -3.94 -3.78 5.43
C ASN A 112 -3.61 -2.52 4.60
N GLU A 113 -4.09 -1.35 5.02
CA GLU A 113 -3.73 -0.04 4.43
C GLU A 113 -2.22 0.19 4.42
N SER A 114 -1.56 0.00 5.56
CA SER A 114 -0.13 0.27 5.66
C SER A 114 0.74 -0.65 4.80
N ILE A 115 0.32 -1.90 4.65
CA ILE A 115 0.99 -2.83 3.74
C ILE A 115 0.83 -2.33 2.29
N SER A 116 -0.37 -1.90 1.90
CA SER A 116 -0.61 -1.31 0.58
C SER A 116 0.26 -0.07 0.32
N ASP A 117 0.35 0.85 1.28
CA ASP A 117 1.22 2.03 1.23
C ASP A 117 2.71 1.66 1.13
N ALA A 118 3.16 0.65 1.89
CA ALA A 118 4.54 0.18 1.89
C ALA A 118 4.95 -0.37 0.52
N PHE A 119 4.14 -1.25 -0.07
CA PHE A 119 4.42 -1.79 -1.41
C PHE A 119 4.28 -0.73 -2.50
N ALA A 120 3.28 0.15 -2.42
CA ALA A 120 3.14 1.28 -3.33
C ALA A 120 4.38 2.19 -3.33
N SER A 121 4.89 2.51 -2.13
CA SER A 121 6.12 3.29 -1.95
C SER A 121 7.33 2.58 -2.57
N MET A 122 7.50 1.28 -2.33
CA MET A 122 8.60 0.52 -2.93
C MET A 122 8.52 0.52 -4.47
N ILE A 123 7.34 0.33 -5.04
CA ILE A 123 7.12 0.31 -6.50
C ILE A 123 7.39 1.69 -7.11
N LYS A 124 6.95 2.77 -6.45
CA LYS A 124 7.24 4.15 -6.83
C LYS A 124 8.75 4.39 -6.88
N GLN A 125 9.46 3.98 -5.83
CA GLN A 125 10.92 4.10 -5.74
C GLN A 125 11.64 3.25 -6.81
N TYR A 126 11.14 2.05 -7.11
CA TYR A 126 11.72 1.15 -8.11
C TYR A 126 11.64 1.71 -9.54
N TYR A 127 10.51 2.33 -9.87
CA TYR A 127 10.21 2.88 -11.19
C TYR A 127 10.31 4.41 -11.25
N ALA A 128 11.02 5.03 -10.31
CA ALA A 128 11.18 6.47 -10.29
C ALA A 128 11.83 6.98 -11.60
N PRO A 129 11.42 8.16 -12.11
CA PRO A 129 11.86 8.64 -13.43
C PRO A 129 13.38 8.79 -13.60
N GLY A 130 14.10 9.04 -12.51
CA GLY A 130 15.56 9.15 -12.46
C GLY A 130 16.30 7.81 -12.26
N GLY A 131 15.59 6.69 -12.28
CA GLY A 131 16.09 5.38 -11.89
C GLY A 131 15.71 5.03 -10.46
N LYS A 132 16.04 3.79 -10.04
CA LYS A 132 15.74 3.24 -8.72
C LYS A 132 16.21 4.19 -7.60
N GLN A 133 15.31 4.57 -6.71
CA GLN A 133 15.61 5.43 -5.55
C GLN A 133 15.94 4.60 -4.32
N LYS A 134 16.98 5.01 -3.58
CA LYS A 134 17.30 4.44 -2.27
C LYS A 134 16.27 4.87 -1.24
N ALA A 135 16.05 4.04 -0.21
CA ALA A 135 15.08 4.30 0.85
C ALA A 135 15.29 5.65 1.55
N LYS A 136 16.55 6.07 1.75
CA LYS A 136 16.89 7.33 2.41
C LYS A 136 16.62 8.59 1.56
N ASP A 137 16.53 8.43 0.24
CA ASP A 137 16.41 9.54 -0.73
C ASP A 137 14.98 9.66 -1.29
N ALA A 138 14.09 8.72 -0.93
CA ALA A 138 12.71 8.69 -1.38
C ALA A 138 11.83 9.70 -0.63
N ASP A 139 10.77 10.18 -1.29
CA ASP A 139 9.82 11.13 -0.70
C ASP A 139 8.89 10.50 0.36
N TRP A 140 8.63 9.19 0.27
CA TRP A 140 7.68 8.44 1.11
C TRP A 140 6.25 8.98 1.07
N LEU A 141 5.88 9.67 -0.01
CA LEU A 141 4.55 10.21 -0.23
C LEU A 141 3.75 9.29 -1.16
N ILE A 142 2.57 8.89 -0.69
CA ILE A 142 1.55 8.21 -1.51
C ILE A 142 0.56 9.23 -2.05
N GLY A 143 0.24 9.13 -3.35
CA GLY A 143 -0.76 9.99 -3.98
C GLY A 143 -0.35 11.45 -4.21
N GLU A 144 0.95 11.77 -4.24
CA GLU A 144 1.39 13.11 -4.63
C GLU A 144 0.96 13.41 -6.08
N GLY A 145 -0.02 14.30 -6.24
CA GLY A 145 -0.64 14.62 -7.55
C GLY A 145 -2.02 13.98 -7.79
N ILE A 146 -2.56 13.23 -6.83
CA ILE A 146 -3.98 12.83 -6.85
C ILE A 146 -4.86 14.00 -6.38
N PHE A 147 -4.45 14.70 -5.34
CA PHE A 147 -5.13 15.91 -4.88
C PHE A 147 -4.75 17.09 -5.76
N LEU A 148 -5.76 17.71 -6.39
CA LEU A 148 -5.59 18.92 -7.20
C LEU A 148 -5.60 20.20 -6.33
N VAL A 149 -5.98 20.08 -5.07
CA VAL A 149 -5.99 21.18 -4.10
C VAL A 149 -4.61 21.35 -3.44
N PRO A 150 -3.97 22.53 -3.55
CA PRO A 150 -2.66 22.78 -2.95
C PRO A 150 -2.66 22.61 -1.43
N GLY A 151 -1.65 21.92 -0.90
CA GLY A 151 -1.44 21.78 0.53
C GLY A 151 -2.33 20.76 1.24
N VAL A 152 -2.96 19.83 0.51
CA VAL A 152 -3.60 18.62 1.08
C VAL A 152 -2.59 17.47 1.19
N VAL A 153 -1.67 17.35 0.22
CA VAL A 153 -0.56 16.39 0.25
C VAL A 153 0.32 16.65 1.48
N GLY A 154 0.57 15.61 2.29
CA GLY A 154 1.38 15.71 3.50
C GLY A 154 0.69 16.37 4.70
N LYS A 155 -0.60 16.73 4.62
CA LYS A 155 -1.45 17.08 5.78
C LYS A 155 -2.29 15.89 6.22
N ASP A 156 -1.66 14.72 6.20
CA ASP A 156 -2.30 13.50 6.62
C ASP A 156 -2.68 13.60 8.10
N ARG A 157 -3.90 13.16 8.43
CA ARG A 157 -4.36 13.04 9.82
C ARG A 157 -3.81 11.76 10.48
N GLN A 158 -3.05 10.96 9.73
CA GLN A 158 -2.35 9.80 10.21
C GLN A 158 -1.54 10.07 11.48
N VAL A 159 -1.61 9.12 12.40
CA VAL A 159 -0.83 9.14 13.64
C VAL A 159 0.38 8.22 13.51
N GLY A 160 1.53 8.62 14.07
CA GLY A 160 2.80 7.91 13.88
C GLY A 160 3.23 7.05 15.07
N SER A 161 2.42 6.93 16.11
CA SER A 161 2.71 6.13 17.30
C SER A 161 1.45 5.63 17.99
N MET A 162 1.55 4.49 18.68
CA MET A 162 0.51 3.95 19.56
C MET A 162 0.08 4.90 20.67
N ASN A 163 0.94 5.84 21.09
CA ASN A 163 0.56 6.89 22.05
C ASN A 163 -0.54 7.81 21.52
N ASP A 164 -0.61 7.97 20.19
CA ASP A 164 -1.55 8.82 19.49
C ASP A 164 -2.66 7.99 18.82
N TYR A 165 -2.77 6.69 19.11
CA TYR A 165 -3.76 5.80 18.51
C TYR A 165 -5.18 6.35 18.72
N GLN A 166 -5.95 6.46 17.64
CA GLN A 166 -7.29 7.02 17.68
C GLN A 166 -8.36 5.93 17.63
N PHE A 167 -9.30 5.98 18.57
CA PHE A 167 -10.45 5.08 18.62
C PHE A 167 -11.63 5.68 17.86
N PHE A 168 -12.02 5.05 16.75
CA PHE A 168 -13.21 5.40 15.98
C PHE A 168 -14.28 4.30 16.06
N PRO A 169 -15.56 4.64 15.82
CA PRO A 169 -16.61 3.64 15.64
C PRO A 169 -16.30 2.70 14.46
N ASN A 170 -16.55 1.40 14.60
CA ASN A 170 -16.41 0.45 13.50
C ASN A 170 -17.61 0.54 12.54
N THR A 171 -17.59 1.57 11.70
CA THR A 171 -18.61 1.90 10.69
C THR A 171 -17.91 2.62 9.54
N GLY A 172 -18.55 2.71 8.36
CA GLY A 172 -17.97 3.49 7.26
C GLY A 172 -17.66 4.95 7.62
N TYR A 173 -18.50 5.61 8.44
CA TYR A 173 -18.23 6.99 8.91
C TYR A 173 -17.04 7.06 9.88
N GLY A 174 -16.88 6.05 10.72
CA GLY A 174 -15.74 5.92 11.62
C GLY A 174 -14.54 5.23 10.97
N ASP A 175 -14.49 5.19 9.64
CA ASP A 175 -13.38 4.61 8.89
C ASP A 175 -13.04 3.18 9.34
N TYR A 176 -14.08 2.38 9.59
CA TYR A 176 -14.00 1.00 10.10
C TYR A 176 -13.09 0.84 11.33
N GLY A 177 -13.11 1.83 12.23
CA GLY A 177 -12.20 1.86 13.39
C GLY A 177 -10.89 2.62 13.12
N GLY A 178 -10.88 3.52 12.15
CA GLY A 178 -9.76 4.41 11.83
C GLY A 178 -8.66 3.73 11.04
N VAL A 179 -8.99 2.91 10.04
CA VAL A 179 -8.00 2.14 9.27
C VAL A 179 -6.98 3.05 8.56
N HIS A 180 -7.43 4.12 7.89
CA HIS A 180 -6.54 5.05 7.19
C HIS A 180 -5.80 6.00 8.14
N ILE A 181 -6.38 6.30 9.31
CA ILE A 181 -5.76 7.18 10.32
C ILE A 181 -4.67 6.44 11.09
N ASN A 182 -4.94 5.20 11.51
CA ASN A 182 -4.02 4.43 12.33
C ASN A 182 -2.96 3.67 11.51
N SER A 183 -3.08 3.61 10.17
CA SER A 183 -2.07 3.02 9.29
C SER A 183 -0.74 3.78 9.32
N GLY A 184 -0.75 5.06 9.72
CA GLY A 184 0.46 5.86 9.94
C GLY A 184 1.46 5.23 10.93
N ILE A 185 0.99 4.43 11.89
CA ILE A 185 1.80 3.75 12.91
C ILE A 185 2.69 2.68 12.24
N PRO A 186 2.13 1.65 11.58
CA PRO A 186 2.93 0.69 10.82
C PRO A 186 3.64 1.31 9.60
N ASN A 187 3.11 2.36 8.96
CA ASN A 187 3.82 3.09 7.88
C ASN A 187 5.15 3.66 8.37
N ARG A 188 5.12 4.33 9.53
CA ARG A 188 6.34 4.86 10.15
C ARG A 188 7.30 3.76 10.57
N ALA A 189 6.79 2.62 11.06
CA ALA A 189 7.65 1.47 11.36
C ALA A 189 8.34 0.93 10.10
N PHE A 190 7.61 0.79 8.98
CA PHE A 190 8.20 0.36 7.72
C PHE A 190 9.25 1.34 7.21
N TYR A 191 8.98 2.65 7.23
CA TYR A 191 9.95 3.68 6.87
C TYR A 191 11.26 3.57 7.68
N LEU A 192 11.14 3.44 9.00
CA LEU A 192 12.30 3.31 9.90
C LEU A 192 13.09 2.02 9.63
N ALA A 193 12.39 0.91 9.38
CA ALA A 193 13.02 -0.35 9.01
C ALA A 193 13.71 -0.25 7.65
N ALA A 194 13.05 0.28 6.62
CA ALA A 194 13.57 0.40 5.26
C ALA A 194 14.76 1.34 5.15
N THR A 195 14.81 2.40 5.95
CA THR A 195 15.96 3.32 6.02
C THR A 195 17.14 2.75 6.82
N THR A 196 16.94 1.63 7.52
CA THR A 196 17.97 0.91 8.29
C THR A 196 18.45 -0.35 7.57
N LEU A 197 17.54 -1.09 6.94
CA LEU A 197 17.79 -2.39 6.32
C LEU A 197 18.02 -2.24 4.82
N GLY A 198 19.30 -2.08 4.44
CA GLY A 198 19.73 -2.03 3.04
C GLY A 198 19.64 -0.63 2.42
N ASP A 199 20.07 -0.53 1.16
CA ASP A 199 20.03 0.72 0.40
C ASP A 199 18.65 0.96 -0.24
N TYR A 200 18.08 -0.09 -0.84
CA TYR A 200 16.77 -0.05 -1.47
C TYR A 200 15.72 -0.72 -0.57
N SER A 201 14.56 -0.08 -0.41
CA SER A 201 13.50 -0.50 0.52
C SER A 201 13.03 -1.94 0.30
N TRP A 202 13.02 -2.40 -0.95
CA TRP A 202 12.62 -3.77 -1.34
C TRP A 202 13.70 -4.85 -1.10
N GLU A 203 14.96 -4.48 -0.87
CA GLU A 203 16.05 -5.46 -0.69
C GLU A 203 16.17 -6.00 0.74
N GLY A 204 15.78 -5.18 1.73
CA GLY A 204 15.81 -5.49 3.17
C GLY A 204 14.42 -5.54 3.77
N ALA A 205 13.92 -4.40 4.26
CA ALA A 205 12.61 -4.33 4.94
C ALA A 205 11.47 -4.89 4.08
N GLY A 206 11.46 -4.62 2.76
CA GLY A 206 10.45 -5.15 1.86
C GLY A 206 10.39 -6.67 1.82
N LYS A 207 11.54 -7.38 1.87
CA LYS A 207 11.56 -8.85 1.96
C LYS A 207 10.98 -9.36 3.26
N VAL A 208 11.31 -8.68 4.37
CA VAL A 208 10.77 -9.00 5.69
C VAL A 208 9.26 -8.80 5.72
N TRP A 209 8.76 -7.67 5.21
CA TRP A 209 7.33 -7.37 5.14
C TRP A 209 6.58 -8.35 4.23
N HIS A 210 7.11 -8.65 3.04
CA HIS A 210 6.52 -9.63 2.14
C HIS A 210 6.43 -11.02 2.77
N ALA A 211 7.55 -11.52 3.33
CA ALA A 211 7.55 -12.82 3.98
C ALA A 211 6.60 -12.90 5.17
N SER A 212 6.49 -11.80 5.94
CA SER A 212 5.56 -11.70 7.07
C SER A 212 4.11 -11.68 6.63
N LEU A 213 3.79 -10.97 5.55
CA LEU A 213 2.44 -10.95 4.97
C LEU A 213 2.03 -12.34 4.46
N THR A 214 2.97 -13.12 3.93
CA THR A 214 2.72 -14.49 3.46
C THR A 214 2.89 -15.57 4.54
N ASP A 215 3.18 -15.21 5.79
CA ASP A 215 3.34 -16.17 6.88
C ASP A 215 1.95 -16.65 7.33
N PRO A 216 1.70 -17.98 7.39
CA PRO A 216 0.42 -18.51 7.86
C PRO A 216 0.04 -18.05 9.27
N GLU A 217 1.00 -17.68 10.12
CA GLU A 217 0.73 -17.11 11.45
C GLU A 217 -0.07 -15.80 11.39
N LEU A 218 -0.16 -15.13 10.22
CA LEU A 218 -0.89 -13.89 10.05
C LEU A 218 -2.37 -14.07 9.64
N GLN A 219 -2.80 -15.28 9.24
CA GLN A 219 -4.16 -15.48 8.70
C GLN A 219 -5.28 -15.39 9.76
N ASP A 220 -4.99 -15.72 11.01
CA ASP A 220 -5.98 -15.79 12.09
C ASP A 220 -5.72 -14.74 13.20
N VAL A 221 -5.17 -13.59 12.81
CA VAL A 221 -4.81 -12.54 13.78
C VAL A 221 -6.00 -11.95 14.48
N ILE A 222 -5.81 -11.59 15.75
CA ILE A 222 -6.85 -10.87 16.49
C ILE A 222 -6.84 -9.43 16.00
N ARG A 223 -7.95 -9.00 15.38
CA ARG A 223 -8.12 -7.70 14.70
C ARG A 223 -7.61 -6.48 15.46
N LYS A 224 -7.69 -6.48 16.80
CA LYS A 224 -7.22 -5.39 17.68
C LYS A 224 -5.77 -5.54 18.19
N ARG A 225 -5.10 -6.62 17.83
CA ARG A 225 -3.70 -6.94 18.17
C ARG A 225 -2.83 -7.17 16.92
N ALA A 226 -3.38 -7.00 15.72
CA ALA A 226 -2.70 -7.25 14.46
C ALA A 226 -1.35 -6.52 14.34
N PHE A 227 -1.21 -5.31 14.90
CA PHE A 227 0.09 -4.61 14.89
C PHE A 227 1.17 -5.37 15.68
N GLN A 228 0.84 -5.84 16.88
CA GLN A 228 1.78 -6.57 17.72
C GLN A 228 2.12 -7.93 17.12
N GLU A 229 1.12 -8.63 16.59
CA GLU A 229 1.28 -9.94 15.96
C GLU A 229 2.17 -9.82 14.70
N PHE A 230 1.92 -8.84 13.84
CA PHE A 230 2.76 -8.56 12.68
C PHE A 230 4.17 -8.09 13.06
N ALA A 231 4.33 -7.29 14.12
CA ALA A 231 5.64 -6.87 14.61
C ALA A 231 6.50 -8.06 15.08
N HIS A 232 5.90 -9.05 15.72
CA HIS A 232 6.59 -10.28 16.10
C HIS A 232 6.98 -11.13 14.88
N ILE A 233 6.07 -11.29 13.92
CA ILE A 233 6.32 -12.05 12.69
C ILE A 233 7.45 -11.38 11.86
N THR A 234 7.43 -10.06 11.72
CA THR A 234 8.51 -9.31 11.05
C THR A 234 9.85 -9.47 11.77
N CYS A 235 9.90 -9.47 13.11
CA CYS A 235 11.12 -9.75 13.85
C CYS A 235 11.67 -11.17 13.58
N LYS A 236 10.79 -12.18 13.55
CA LYS A 236 11.14 -13.57 13.21
C LYS A 236 11.75 -13.69 11.81
N HIS A 237 11.14 -13.07 10.80
CA HIS A 237 11.67 -13.07 9.44
C HIS A 237 12.96 -12.27 9.31
N ALA A 238 13.07 -11.11 9.97
CA ALA A 238 14.29 -10.31 9.94
C ALA A 238 15.50 -11.07 10.53
N GLN A 239 15.30 -11.74 11.66
CA GLN A 239 16.32 -12.61 12.28
C GLN A 239 16.74 -13.74 11.34
N THR A 240 15.79 -14.37 10.64
CA THR A 240 16.06 -15.48 9.73
C THR A 240 16.84 -15.03 8.50
N MET A 241 16.50 -13.86 7.94
CA MET A 241 17.07 -13.39 6.67
C MET A 241 18.39 -12.64 6.82
N GLY A 242 18.55 -11.84 7.87
CA GLY A 242 19.72 -10.97 8.04
C GLY A 242 20.32 -10.99 9.44
N GLY A 243 19.94 -11.97 10.28
CA GLY A 243 20.51 -12.17 11.60
C GLY A 243 20.19 -11.05 12.58
N GLN A 244 21.02 -10.95 13.62
CA GLN A 244 20.85 -9.98 14.70
C GLN A 244 20.76 -8.51 14.22
N PRO A 245 21.58 -8.04 13.25
CA PRO A 245 21.48 -6.65 12.80
C PRO A 245 20.11 -6.28 12.20
N TRP A 246 19.51 -7.19 11.42
CA TRP A 246 18.19 -6.96 10.84
C TRP A 246 17.08 -7.05 11.89
N LEU A 247 17.18 -8.02 12.82
CA LEU A 247 16.29 -8.09 13.96
C LEU A 247 16.32 -6.79 14.78
N ASP A 248 17.51 -6.29 15.11
CA ASP A 248 17.66 -5.06 15.91
C ASP A 248 17.04 -3.86 15.19
N GLY A 249 17.24 -3.73 13.88
CA GLY A 249 16.66 -2.67 13.07
C GLY A 249 15.12 -2.71 13.04
N VAL A 250 14.54 -3.88 12.76
CA VAL A 250 13.08 -4.07 12.71
C VAL A 250 12.46 -3.89 14.10
N LYS A 251 13.05 -4.50 15.13
CA LYS A 251 12.58 -4.37 16.52
C LYS A 251 12.61 -2.91 16.97
N LYS A 252 13.70 -2.18 16.67
CA LYS A 252 13.82 -0.77 16.98
C LYS A 252 12.74 0.06 16.28
N ALA A 253 12.45 -0.22 15.01
CA ALA A 253 11.40 0.48 14.28
C ALA A 253 10.02 0.33 14.95
N TRP A 254 9.63 -0.88 15.33
CA TRP A 254 8.38 -1.15 16.04
C TRP A 254 8.35 -0.56 17.46
N THR A 255 9.49 -0.56 18.16
CA THR A 255 9.62 0.05 19.50
C THR A 255 9.42 1.57 19.41
N ILE A 256 10.00 2.24 18.39
CA ILE A 256 9.88 3.69 18.20
C ILE A 256 8.43 4.13 17.99
N VAL A 257 7.60 3.30 17.36
CA VAL A 257 6.17 3.58 17.18
C VAL A 257 5.31 3.09 18.34
N GLY A 258 5.90 2.40 19.34
CA GLY A 258 5.22 1.96 20.57
C GLY A 258 4.40 0.67 20.42
N VAL A 259 4.72 -0.18 19.44
CA VAL A 259 4.04 -1.47 19.23
C VAL A 259 4.69 -2.62 19.99
N LEU A 260 6.03 -2.60 20.14
CA LEU A 260 6.83 -3.55 20.92
C LEU A 260 7.43 -2.91 22.18
#